data_AF-A0A6B3G6L7-F1
#
_entry.id   AF-A0A6B3G6L7-F1
#
_cell.length_a   1.000
_cell.length_b   1.000
_cell.length_c   1.000
_cell.angle_alpha   90.00
_cell.angle_beta   90.00
_cell.angle_gamma   90.00
#
_symmetry.space_group_name_H-M   'P 1'
#
loop_
_entity.id
_entity.type
_entity.pdbx_description
1 polymer ?
#
loop_
_entity_poly.entity_id
_entity_poly.type
_entity_poly.pdbx_seq_one_letter_code
_entity_poly.pdbx_strand_id
1 'polypeptide(L)' 'DGTIVEKSGMFTPDALVDEVPLRSSLTPATRMGPLPEGVIALLALAGLGWVSVSALRARKVPGAGK' A
#
# COMPACT_ATOMS: atom_id res chain seq x y z
N ASP A 1 16.68 -6.48 -4.65
CA ASP A 1 16.80 -5.06 -5.06
C ASP A 1 16.22 -4.82 -6.46
N GLY A 2 16.04 -5.85 -7.29
CA GLY A 2 15.33 -5.73 -8.57
C GLY A 2 16.25 -5.42 -9.75
N THR A 3 17.57 -5.50 -9.55
CA THR A 3 18.55 -5.45 -10.64
C THR A 3 18.51 -6.74 -11.45
N ILE A 4 18.54 -6.60 -12.77
CA ILE A 4 18.66 -7.73 -13.70
C ILE A 4 20.13 -8.11 -13.80
N VAL A 5 20.48 -9.32 -13.38
CA VAL A 5 21.87 -9.85 -13.40
C VAL A 5 22.20 -10.57 -14.70
N GLU A 6 21.23 -11.26 -15.29
CA GLU A 6 21.38 -11.97 -16.56
C GLU A 6 20.04 -11.95 -17.32
N LYS A 7 20.09 -12.01 -18.65
CA LYS A 7 18.93 -12.16 -19.53
C LYS A 7 19.31 -12.90 -20.81
N SER A 8 18.41 -13.75 -21.30
CA SER A 8 18.53 -14.37 -22.63
C SER A 8 17.76 -13.57 -23.69
N GLY A 9 17.96 -13.92 -24.96
CA GLY A 9 17.14 -13.42 -26.05
C GLY A 9 15.70 -13.93 -25.98
N MET A 10 14.78 -13.16 -26.55
CA MET A 10 13.40 -13.62 -26.74
C MET A 10 13.39 -14.65 -27.87
N PHE A 11 12.86 -15.84 -27.59
CA PHE A 11 12.74 -16.95 -28.56
C PHE A 11 14.07 -17.50 -29.09
N THR A 12 15.18 -17.32 -28.37
CA THR A 12 16.46 -17.95 -28.68
C THR A 12 16.64 -19.26 -27.90
N PRO A 13 17.38 -20.25 -28.43
CA PRO A 13 17.68 -21.49 -27.72
C PRO A 13 18.82 -21.29 -26.70
N ASP A 14 18.82 -20.18 -25.97
CA ASP A 14 19.84 -19.86 -24.96
C ASP A 14 19.45 -20.44 -23.60
N ALA A 15 20.44 -20.85 -22.81
CA ALA A 15 20.28 -21.26 -21.42
C ALA A 15 20.83 -20.17 -20.48
N LEU A 16 20.03 -19.77 -19.48
CA LEU A 16 20.41 -18.83 -18.43
C LEU A 16 20.95 -19.62 -17.24
N VAL A 17 22.24 -19.49 -16.93
CA VAL A 17 22.91 -20.28 -15.87
C VAL A 17 23.74 -19.36 -14.99
N ASP A 18 23.28 -19.16 -13.76
CA ASP A 18 23.96 -18.32 -12.77
C ASP A 18 23.82 -18.88 -11.35
N GLU A 19 24.77 -18.52 -10.47
CA GLU A 19 24.75 -18.87 -9.05
C GLU A 19 23.97 -17.83 -8.24
N VAL A 20 22.71 -18.14 -7.93
CA VAL A 20 21.83 -17.21 -7.21
C VAL A 20 22.03 -17.35 -5.70
N PRO A 21 22.49 -16.30 -4.99
CA PRO A 21 22.75 -16.38 -3.56
C PRO A 21 21.45 -16.47 -2.76
N LEU A 22 21.43 -17.31 -1.73
CA LEU A 22 20.31 -17.41 -0.80
C LEU A 22 20.20 -16.15 0.06
N ARG A 23 18.99 -15.58 0.17
CA ARG A 23 18.66 -14.47 1.07
C ARG A 23 17.61 -14.92 2.06
N SER A 24 17.96 -14.94 3.35
CA SER A 24 17.08 -15.40 4.44
C SER A 24 16.46 -14.26 5.26
N SER A 25 16.92 -13.03 5.06
CA SER A 25 16.38 -11.86 5.75
C SER A 25 14.97 -11.53 5.28
N LEU A 26 14.05 -11.32 6.21
CA LEU A 26 12.70 -10.86 5.90
C LEU A 26 12.65 -9.33 5.80
N THR A 27 12.09 -8.83 4.71
CA THR A 27 11.83 -7.39 4.56
C THR A 27 10.65 -6.95 5.44
N PRO A 28 10.56 -5.66 5.79
CA PRO A 28 9.38 -5.10 6.46
C PRO A 28 8.07 -5.41 5.71
N ALA A 29 8.09 -5.38 4.37
CA ALA A 29 6.93 -5.70 3.52
C ALA A 29 6.49 -7.17 3.67
N THR A 30 7.42 -8.11 3.83
CA THR A 30 7.08 -9.51 4.08
C THR A 30 6.64 -9.74 5.53
N ARG A 31 7.28 -9.06 6.49
CA ARG A 31 6.99 -9.22 7.93
C ARG A 31 5.62 -8.66 8.30
N MET A 32 5.28 -7.48 7.79
CA MET A 32 4.04 -6.77 8.15
C MET A 32 2.96 -6.93 7.07
N GLY A 33 3.30 -7.46 5.89
CA GLY A 33 2.36 -7.52 4.78
C GLY A 33 1.82 -6.12 4.45
N PRO A 34 0.53 -6.00 4.08
CA PRO A 34 -0.12 -4.72 3.79
C PRO A 34 -0.68 -4.01 5.05
N LEU A 35 -0.30 -4.43 6.27
CA LEU A 35 -0.85 -3.86 7.51
C LEU A 35 -0.60 -2.36 7.65
N PRO A 36 0.62 -1.83 7.43
CA PRO A 36 0.87 -0.40 7.56
C PRO A 36 -0.02 0.44 6.64
N GLU A 37 -0.16 0.02 5.39
CA GLU A 37 -1.01 0.68 4.39
C GLU A 37 -2.49 0.61 4.80
N GLY A 38 -2.95 -0.56 5.27
CA GLY A 38 -4.31 -0.75 5.74
C GLY A 38 -4.66 0.15 6.94
N VAL A 39 -3.74 0.32 7.89
CA VAL A 39 -3.92 1.21 9.03
C VAL A 39 -4.05 2.67 8.57
N ILE A 40 -3.16 3.12 7.68
CA ILE A 40 -3.21 4.48 7.14
C ILE A 40 -4.52 4.70 6.37
N ALA A 41 -4.92 3.74 5.54
CA ALA A 41 -6.18 3.80 4.79
C ALA A 41 -7.40 3.88 5.72
N LEU A 42 -7.44 3.08 6.79
CA LEU A 42 -8.52 3.13 7.79
C LEU A 42 -8.59 4.48 8.50
N LEU A 43 -7.44 5.05 8.90
CA LEU A 43 -7.38 6.37 9.53
C LEU A 43 -7.90 7.46 8.58
N ALA A 44 -7.50 7.40 7.30
CA ALA A 44 -7.99 8.32 6.28
C ALA A 44 -9.52 8.22 6.12
N LEU A 45 -10.06 7.00 6.01
CA LEU A 45 -11.51 6.77 5.90
C LEU A 45 -12.27 7.25 7.13
N ALA A 46 -11.73 7.02 8.34
CA ALA A 46 -12.33 7.50 9.58
C ALA A 46 -12.41 9.03 9.63
N GLY A 47 -11.32 9.72 9.26
CA GLY A 47 -11.28 11.19 9.20
C GLY A 47 -12.28 11.76 8.18
N LEU A 48 -12.30 11.20 6.97
CA LEU A 48 -13.24 11.60 5.92
C LEU A 48 -14.69 11.37 6.32
N GLY A 49 -14.99 10.21 6.91
CA GLY A 49 -16.32 9.90 7.44
C GLY A 49 -16.74 10.88 8.52
N TRP A 50 -15.83 11.24 9.43
CA TRP A 50 -16.14 12.15 10.52
C TRP A 50 -16.45 13.57 10.04
N VAL A 51 -15.61 14.14 9.17
CA VAL A 51 -15.84 15.47 8.59
C VAL A 51 -17.15 15.50 7.82
N SER A 52 -17.42 14.48 7.00
CA SER A 52 -18.67 14.38 6.22
C SER A 52 -19.91 14.37 7.13
N VAL A 53 -19.91 13.55 8.19
CA VAL A 53 -21.03 13.49 9.14
C VAL A 53 -21.18 14.81 9.90
N SER A 54 -20.09 15.42 10.33
CA SER A 54 -20.11 16.70 11.07
C SER A 54 -20.69 17.84 10.23
N ALA A 55 -20.33 17.93 8.94
CA ALA A 55 -20.85 18.93 8.02
C ALA A 55 -22.36 18.76 7.77
N LEU A 56 -22.83 17.53 7.62
CA LEU A 56 -24.26 17.23 7.49
C LEU A 56 -25.04 17.57 8.77
N ARG A 57 -24.46 17.34 9.96
CA ARG A 57 -25.07 17.71 11.25
C ARG A 57 -25.14 19.22 11.45
N ALA A 58 -24.08 19.95 11.10
CA ALA A 58 -24.05 21.42 11.21
C ALA A 58 -25.14 22.07 10.34
N ARG A 59 -25.41 21.52 9.15
CA ARG A 59 -26.51 21.97 8.29
C ARG A 59 -27.91 21.67 8.83
N LYS A 60 -28.02 20.67 9.71
CA LYS A 60 -29.29 20.25 10.32
C LYS A 60 -29.64 21.00 11.59
N VAL A 61 -28.74 21.82 12.16
CA VAL A 61 -29.11 22.75 13.24
C VAL A 61 -29.86 23.92 12.57
N PRO A 62 -31.20 23.97 12.61
CA PRO A 62 -31.91 25.15 12.18
C PRO A 62 -31.61 26.23 13.23
N GLY A 63 -31.39 27.47 12.80
CA GLY A 63 -30.91 28.54 13.68
C GLY A 63 -31.58 28.53 15.06
N ALA A 64 -30.75 28.52 16.11
CA ALA A 64 -31.11 29.19 17.35
C ALA A 64 -31.17 30.69 17.03
N GLY A 65 -32.23 31.07 16.31
CA GLY A 65 -32.65 32.46 16.15
C GLY A 65 -33.19 32.91 17.49
N LYS A 66 -32.66 34.07 17.91
CA LYS A 66 -33.13 34.99 18.96
C LYS A 66 -34.51 34.72 19.55
#